data_AF-A0A3N2ASA2-F1
#
_entry.id   AF-A0A3N2ASA2-F1
#
_cell.length_a   1.000
_cell.length_b   1.000
_cell.length_c   1.000
_cell.angle_alpha   90.00
_cell.angle_beta   90.00
_cell.angle_gamma   90.00
#
_symmetry.space_group_name_H-M   'P 1'
#
loop_
_entity.id
_entity.type
_entity.pdbx_description
1 polymer ?
#
loop_
_entity_poly.entity_id
_entity_poly.type
_entity_poly.pdbx_seq_one_letter_code
_entity_poly.pdbx_strand_id
1 'polypeptide(L)' 'MHPLVVVGLCIMVASCIVSGVDAVRTMRSGREPERRMRAFVLAGGLLLAGGLLVVLGVSLG' A
#
# COMPACT_ATOMS: atom_id res chain seq x y z
N MET A 1 -13.32 -9.92 15.56
CA MET A 1 -12.12 -9.58 14.77
C MET A 1 -11.41 -10.89 14.40
N HIS A 2 -11.65 -11.45 13.22
CA HIS A 2 -10.98 -12.70 12.81
C HIS A 2 -9.46 -12.49 12.75
N PRO A 3 -8.64 -13.33 13.40
CA PRO A 3 -7.19 -13.13 13.50
C PRO A 3 -6.50 -13.02 12.13
N LEU A 4 -7.06 -13.68 11.10
CA LEU A 4 -6.62 -13.58 9.71
C LEU A 4 -6.73 -12.17 9.13
N VAL A 5 -7.75 -11.40 9.52
CA VAL A 5 -7.94 -10.01 9.05
C VAL A 5 -6.84 -9.12 9.61
N VAL A 6 -6.53 -9.26 10.90
CA VAL A 6 -5.48 -8.47 11.56
C VAL A 6 -4.12 -8.77 10.94
N VAL A 7 -3.81 -10.05 10.72
CA VAL A 7 -2.57 -10.48 10.06
C VAL A 7 -2.50 -9.95 8.63
N GLY A 8 -3.59 -10.03 7.87
CA GLY A 8 -3.65 -9.49 6.50
C GLY A 8 -3.41 -7.98 6.46
N LEU A 9 -3.97 -7.24 7.41
CA LEU A 9 -3.80 -5.79 7.51
C LEU A 9 -2.36 -5.41 7.89
N CYS A 10 -1.75 -6.14 8.83
CA CYS A 10 -0.33 -5.95 9.18
C CYS A 10 0.61 -6.22 8.00
N ILE A 11 0.37 -7.29 7.23
CA ILE A 11 1.17 -7.62 6.04
C ILE A 11 1.01 -6.53 4.97
N MET A 12 -0.22 -6.03 4.77
CA MET A 12 -0.50 -4.95 3.83
C MET A 12 0.24 -3.67 4.22
N VAL A 13 0.19 -3.27 5.49
CA VAL A 13 0.91 -2.09 6.00
C VAL A 13 2.43 -2.24 5.84
N ALA A 14 2.99 -3.39 6.19
CA ALA A 14 4.42 -3.67 6.01
C ALA A 14 4.84 -3.58 4.54
N SER A 15 4.01 -4.11 3.63
CA SER A 15 4.24 -4.05 2.19
C SER A 15 4.22 -2.61 1.66
N CYS A 16 3.29 -1.78 2.14
CA CYS A 16 3.23 -0.35 1.81
C CYS A 16 4.51 0.38 2.22
N ILE A 17 5.02 0.13 3.43
CA ILE A 17 6.23 0.79 3.94
C ILE A 17 7.45 0.43 3.09
N VAL A 18 7.64 -0.87 2.82
CA VAL A 18 8.76 -1.36 1.99
C VAL A 18 8.70 -0.73 0.59
N SER A 19 7.51 -0.74 -0.02
CA SER A 19 7.29 -0.14 -1.32
C SER A 19 7.60 1.37 -1.29
N GLY A 20 7.07 2.11 -0.32
CA GLY A 20 7.32 3.55 -0.19
C GLY A 20 8.80 3.89 -0.02
N VAL A 21 9.56 3.10 0.73
CA VAL A 21 11.02 3.27 0.89
C VAL A 21 11.74 3.06 -0.45
N ASP A 22 11.35 2.05 -1.23
CA ASP A 22 11.93 1.79 -2.55
C ASP A 22 11.61 2.92 -3.54
N ALA A 23 10.41 3.50 -3.46
CA ALA A 23 10.03 4.70 -4.22
C ALA A 23 10.95 5.87 -3.92
N VAL A 24 11.18 6.17 -2.64
CA VAL A 24 12.03 7.29 -2.20
C VAL A 24 13.48 7.07 -2.64
N ARG A 25 13.99 5.85 -2.53
CA ARG A 25 15.34 5.49 -3.01
C ARG A 25 15.46 5.62 -4.52
N THR A 26 14.42 5.19 -5.25
CA THR A 26 14.34 5.31 -6.71
C THR A 26 14.33 6.77 -7.15
N MET A 27 13.52 7.63 -6.50
CA MET A 27 13.47 9.07 -6.78
C MET A 27 14.82 9.74 -6.54
N ARG A 28 15.52 9.37 -5.46
CA ARG A 28 16.89 9.87 -5.19
C ARG A 28 17.93 9.40 -6.20
N SER A 29 17.69 8.30 -6.91
CA SER A 29 18.61 7.75 -7.91
C SER A 29 18.45 8.36 -9.32
N GLY A 30 17.53 9.31 -9.52
CA GLY A 30 17.45 10.15 -10.73
C GLY A 30 17.00 9.43 -12.02
N ARG A 31 16.59 8.16 -11.97
CA ARG A 31 16.10 7.41 -13.14
C ARG A 31 14.57 7.55 -13.26
N GLU A 32 14.12 8.27 -14.28
CA GLU A 32 12.71 8.43 -14.71
C GLU A 32 11.69 8.54 -13.57
N PRO A 33 11.77 9.60 -12.75
CA PRO A 33 10.95 9.75 -11.55
C PRO A 33 9.46 9.78 -11.90
N GLU A 34 9.07 10.41 -13.00
CA GLU A 34 7.66 10.73 -13.26
C GLU A 34 6.79 9.50 -13.57
N ARG A 35 7.29 8.58 -14.40
CA ARG A 35 6.55 7.37 -14.78
C ARG A 35 6.44 6.38 -13.61
N ARG A 36 7.53 6.22 -12.83
CA ARG A 36 7.54 5.37 -11.64
C ARG A 36 6.72 5.96 -10.50
N MET A 37 6.73 7.28 -10.33
CA MET A 37 5.94 7.97 -9.31
C MET A 37 4.44 7.86 -9.56
N ARG A 38 3.97 7.95 -10.81
CA ARG A 38 2.56 7.67 -11.15
C ARG A 38 2.15 6.24 -10.84
N ALA A 39 2.98 5.26 -11.18
CA ALA A 39 2.74 3.86 -10.85
C ALA A 39 2.71 3.64 -9.32
N PHE A 40 3.59 4.33 -8.58
CA PHE A 40 3.61 4.30 -7.12
C PHE A 40 2.36 4.88 -6.48
N VAL A 41 1.91 6.04 -6.97
CA VAL A 41 0.69 6.70 -6.49
C VAL A 41 -0.53 5.82 -6.77
N LEU A 42 -0.61 5.19 -7.95
CA LEU A 42 -1.66 4.23 -8.28
C LEU A 42 -1.64 3.00 -7.38
N ALA A 43 -0.45 2.42 -7.14
CA ALA A 43 -0.31 1.27 -6.24
C ALA A 43 -0.67 1.61 -4.79
N GLY A 44 -0.24 2.77 -4.30
CA GLY A 44 -0.60 3.28 -2.97
C GLY A 44 -2.10 3.55 -2.83
N GLY A 45 -2.72 4.13 -3.87
CA GLY A 45 -4.16 4.36 -3.92
C GLY A 45 -4.97 3.05 -3.90
N LEU A 46 -4.55 2.05 -4.66
CA LEU A 46 -5.16 0.70 -4.66
C LEU A 46 -5.04 0.01 -3.29
N LEU A 47 -3.89 0.15 -2.62
CA LEU A 47 -3.67 -0.42 -1.29
C LEU A 47 -4.53 0.26 -0.21
N LEU A 48 -4.64 1.59 -0.25
CA LEU A 48 -5.54 2.34 0.65
C LEU A 48 -7.00 1.99 0.42
N ALA A 49 -7.45 1.96 -0.85
CA ALA A 49 -8.81 1.60 -1.21
C ALA A 49 -9.15 0.16 -0.81
N GLY A 50 -8.26 -0.79 -1.10
CA GLY A 50 -8.43 -2.19 -0.71
C GLY A 50 -8.47 -2.39 0.80
N GLY A 51 -7.58 -1.73 1.54
CA GLY A 51 -7.58 -1.74 3.00
C GLY A 51 -8.87 -1.18 3.61
N LEU A 52 -9.36 -0.05 3.08
CA LEU A 52 -10.63 0.54 3.51
C LEU A 52 -11.82 -0.40 3.24
N LEU A 53 -11.81 -1.07 2.08
CA LEU A 53 -12.85 -2.05 1.70
C LEU A 53 -12.90 -3.24 2.67
N VAL A 54 -11.73 -3.73 3.11
CA VAL A 54 -11.63 -4.79 4.13
C VAL A 54 -12.19 -4.31 5.47
N VAL A 55 -11.85 -3.10 5.90
CA VAL A 55 -12.35 -2.53 7.17
C VAL A 55 -13.88 -2.35 7.13
N LEU A 56 -14.42 -1.86 6.01
CA LEU A 56 -15.85 -1.72 5.81
C LEU A 56 -16.56 -3.07 5.78
N GLY A 57 -16.01 -4.06 5.06
CA GLY A 57 -16.56 -5.41 5.02
C GLY A 57 -16.60 -6.09 6.39
N VAL A 58 -15.61 -5.83 7.24
CA VAL A 58 -15.56 -6.33 8.63
C VAL A 58 -16.49 -5.56 9.55
N SER A 59 -16.79 -4.29 9.25
CA SER A 59 -17.70 -3.47 10.07
C SER A 59 -19.18 -3.73 9.75
N LEU A 60 -19.46 -4.25 8.54
CA LEU A 60 -20.80 -4.54 8.03
C LEU A 60 -21.25 -5.99 8.24
N GLY A 61 -20.38 -6.89 8.73
CA GLY A 61 -20.67 -8.30 9.03
C GLY A 61 -20.38 -8.64 10.48
#